data_AF-A0A5M3XVS4-F1
#
_entry.id   AF-A0A5M3XVS4-F1
#
_cell.length_a   1.000
_cell.length_b   1.000
_cell.length_c   1.000
_cell.angle_alpha   90.00
_cell.angle_beta   90.00
_cell.angle_gamma   90.00
#
_symmetry.space_group_name_H-M   'P 1'
#
loop_
_entity.id
_entity.type
_entity.pdbx_description
1 polymer ?
#
loop_
_entity_poly.entity_id
_entity_poly.type
_entity_poly.pdbx_seq_one_letter_code
_entity_poly.pdbx_strand_id
1 'polypeptide(L)'
;MRILTLLISGMIGATLLTGPAHAAPVPTGKAALTHNPLYKTGEFDWTECKELDRRPDDLDSYKLYLDHLLSCLDRSWGEEFKQAGLKFSKPKVRYITKSVATGCGKYPINYAAGLYCPVNKTMWVAISKWQLADPAEFTLFNVIAHEYGHYAQDRAGILPAAMRMQKKAPKAKQYAIQRQVELQAECFASAFIGSVWHSLGREEFDFQDLMDLTYGDVLHGKTKNIRYWMKRGWDGNGPKVCNTFTAPAARVS
;
A
#
# COMPACT_ATOMS: atom_id res chain seq x y z
N MET A 1 26.00 73.29 2.96
CA MET A 1 25.73 72.83 1.58
C MET A 1 25.84 71.31 1.59
N ARG A 2 24.70 70.58 1.59
CA ARG A 2 24.67 69.11 1.72
C ARG A 2 24.89 68.46 0.36
N ILE A 3 25.89 67.59 0.25
CA ILE A 3 26.15 66.78 -0.95
C ILE A 3 25.41 65.45 -0.78
N LEU A 4 24.57 65.13 -1.75
CA LEU A 4 23.73 63.93 -1.81
C LEU A 4 24.54 62.80 -2.48
N THR A 5 24.86 61.74 -1.76
CA THR A 5 25.52 60.54 -2.33
C THR A 5 24.45 59.53 -2.73
N LEU A 6 24.28 59.30 -4.03
CA LEU A 6 23.44 58.21 -4.55
C LEU A 6 24.13 56.86 -4.32
N LEU A 7 23.49 55.96 -3.58
CA LEU A 7 23.83 54.55 -3.51
C LEU A 7 23.02 53.77 -4.56
N ILE A 8 23.69 53.25 -5.57
CA ILE A 8 23.11 52.35 -6.57
C ILE A 8 23.12 50.94 -5.97
N SER A 9 21.95 50.45 -5.56
CA SER A 9 21.79 49.06 -5.10
C SER A 9 21.68 48.14 -6.31
N GLY A 10 22.73 47.37 -6.59
CA GLY A 10 22.71 46.29 -7.58
C GLY A 10 21.95 45.09 -7.05
N MET A 11 20.76 44.80 -7.59
CA MET A 11 20.06 43.53 -7.37
C MET A 11 20.73 42.44 -8.21
N ILE A 12 21.45 41.52 -7.55
CA ILE A 12 21.88 40.26 -8.16
C ILE A 12 20.66 39.34 -8.17
N GLY A 13 19.99 39.25 -9.32
CA GLY A 13 18.94 38.27 -9.56
C GLY A 13 19.55 36.88 -9.66
N ALA A 14 19.36 36.05 -8.62
CA ALA A 14 19.67 34.63 -8.68
C ALA A 14 18.61 33.93 -9.55
N THR A 15 18.94 33.66 -10.80
CA THR A 15 18.16 32.81 -11.69
C THR A 15 18.22 31.36 -11.20
N LEU A 16 17.18 30.92 -10.50
CA LEU A 16 16.96 29.51 -10.20
C LEU A 16 16.68 28.76 -11.51
N LEU A 17 17.64 27.96 -11.95
CA LEU A 17 17.48 27.02 -13.06
C LEU A 17 16.47 25.94 -12.62
N THR A 18 15.20 26.10 -12.98
CA THR A 18 14.18 25.06 -12.84
C THR A 18 14.37 24.02 -13.95
N GLY A 19 15.35 23.13 -13.78
CA GLY A 19 15.43 21.90 -14.57
C GLY A 19 14.27 20.97 -14.20
N PRO A 20 13.76 20.15 -15.13
CA PRO A 20 12.72 19.17 -14.81
C PRO A 20 13.25 18.20 -13.75
N ALA A 21 12.58 18.16 -12.59
CA ALA A 21 12.91 17.26 -11.51
C ALA A 21 12.80 15.81 -12.01
N HIS A 22 13.94 15.19 -12.31
CA HIS A 22 13.98 13.78 -12.68
C HIS A 22 13.72 12.95 -11.42
N ALA A 23 12.76 12.03 -11.50
CA ALA A 23 12.49 11.11 -10.40
C ALA A 23 13.76 10.34 -10.00
N ALA A 24 13.96 10.19 -8.70
CA ALA A 24 15.08 9.47 -8.14
C ALA A 24 15.06 7.98 -8.55
N PRO A 25 16.23 7.33 -8.64
CA PRO A 25 16.30 5.89 -8.86
C PRO A 25 15.57 5.10 -7.77
N VAL A 26 14.86 4.04 -8.16
CA VAL A 26 14.23 3.12 -7.20
C VAL A 26 15.32 2.43 -6.37
N PRO A 27 15.24 2.44 -5.02
CA PRO A 27 16.21 1.78 -4.16
C PRO A 27 16.35 0.28 -4.44
N THR A 28 17.53 -0.27 -4.14
CA THR A 28 17.78 -1.72 -4.25
C THR A 28 18.47 -2.27 -3.01
N GLY A 29 18.61 -3.60 -2.95
CA GLY A 29 19.31 -4.30 -1.87
C GLY A 29 18.76 -3.99 -0.47
N LYS A 30 19.65 -3.93 0.53
CA LYS A 30 19.29 -3.66 1.93
C LYS A 30 18.70 -2.26 2.12
N ALA A 31 19.13 -1.27 1.32
CA ALA A 31 18.63 0.09 1.41
C ALA A 31 17.13 0.16 1.07
N ALA A 32 16.69 -0.59 0.05
CA ALA A 32 15.26 -0.69 -0.27
C ALA A 32 14.40 -1.21 0.88
N LEU A 33 14.94 -2.13 1.71
CA LEU A 33 14.21 -2.72 2.82
C LEU A 33 14.20 -1.85 4.07
N THR A 34 15.31 -1.16 4.36
CA THR A 34 15.53 -0.54 5.68
C THR A 34 15.53 0.99 5.66
N HIS A 35 15.80 1.59 4.50
CA HIS A 35 15.95 3.04 4.32
C HIS A 35 15.17 3.52 3.09
N ASN A 36 14.03 2.89 2.80
CA ASN A 36 13.19 3.27 1.67
C ASN A 36 12.71 4.73 1.83
N PRO A 37 12.73 5.56 0.78
CA PRO A 37 12.20 6.91 0.82
C PRO A 37 10.74 7.00 1.27
N LEU A 38 9.91 5.96 1.00
CA LEU A 38 8.53 5.90 1.51
C LEU A 38 8.44 5.97 3.04
N TYR A 39 9.46 5.56 3.79
CA TYR A 39 9.42 5.64 5.26
C TYR A 39 9.67 7.06 5.79
N LYS A 40 10.02 8.00 4.92
CA LYS A 40 10.26 9.42 5.25
C LYS A 40 9.10 10.32 4.83
N THR A 41 8.12 9.78 4.11
CA THR A 41 6.95 10.54 3.72
C THR A 41 5.99 10.69 4.90
N GLY A 42 5.01 11.58 4.75
CA GLY A 42 4.10 11.96 5.82
C GLY A 42 2.99 10.95 6.07
N GLU A 43 1.85 11.51 6.48
CA GLU A 43 0.56 10.82 6.42
C GLU A 43 0.00 11.00 5.01
N PHE A 44 -0.91 10.11 4.61
CA PHE A 44 -1.58 10.24 3.32
C PHE A 44 -2.31 11.58 3.22
N ASP A 45 -1.89 12.43 2.29
CA ASP A 45 -2.50 13.76 2.07
C ASP A 45 -3.93 13.65 1.52
N TRP A 46 -4.24 12.56 0.80
CA TRP A 46 -5.57 12.29 0.27
C TRP A 46 -6.38 11.47 1.28
N THR A 47 -7.15 12.18 2.11
CA THR A 47 -7.86 11.62 3.26
C THR A 47 -9.34 11.32 2.98
N GLU A 48 -9.87 11.63 1.80
CA GLU A 48 -11.28 11.34 1.46
C GLU A 48 -11.43 10.17 0.48
N CYS A 49 -12.13 9.13 0.89
CA CYS A 49 -12.60 8.06 0.02
C CYS A 49 -13.98 7.63 0.49
N LYS A 50 -15.04 8.20 -0.10
CA LYS A 50 -16.39 7.76 0.21
C LYS A 50 -16.59 6.32 -0.24
N GLU A 51 -17.05 5.45 0.65
CA GLU A 51 -17.40 4.10 0.26
C GLU A 51 -18.66 4.10 -0.62
N LEU A 52 -18.61 3.36 -1.74
CA LEU A 52 -19.76 3.21 -2.62
C LEU A 52 -20.59 2.00 -2.22
N ASP A 53 -21.91 2.16 -2.29
CA ASP A 53 -22.83 1.04 -2.08
C ASP A 53 -22.64 -0.04 -3.16
N ARG A 54 -22.68 -1.30 -2.72
CA ARG A 54 -22.69 -2.48 -3.59
C ARG A 54 -24.09 -3.06 -3.62
N ARG A 55 -24.68 -3.24 -4.80
CA ARG A 55 -25.96 -3.95 -4.94
C ARG A 55 -25.70 -5.46 -4.82
N PRO A 56 -26.48 -6.19 -3.99
CA PRO A 56 -26.39 -7.65 -3.90
C PRO A 56 -26.53 -8.29 -5.29
N ASP A 57 -25.74 -9.34 -5.55
CA ASP A 57 -25.75 -10.12 -6.79
C ASP A 57 -25.51 -9.31 -8.09
N ASP A 58 -25.04 -8.06 -7.99
CA ASP A 58 -24.74 -7.19 -9.13
C ASP A 58 -23.24 -7.03 -9.34
N LEU A 59 -22.73 -7.77 -10.34
CA LEU A 59 -21.32 -7.74 -10.72
C LEU A 59 -20.83 -6.35 -11.15
N ASP A 60 -21.67 -5.54 -11.82
CA ASP A 60 -21.22 -4.25 -12.33
C ASP A 60 -21.19 -3.19 -11.23
N SER A 61 -22.14 -3.23 -10.28
CA SER A 61 -22.05 -2.44 -9.05
C SER A 61 -20.78 -2.78 -8.26
N TYR A 62 -20.40 -4.06 -8.20
CA TYR A 62 -19.18 -4.49 -7.52
C TYR A 62 -17.90 -3.97 -8.21
N LYS A 63 -17.85 -3.99 -9.55
CA LYS A 63 -16.72 -3.42 -10.30
C LYS A 63 -16.61 -1.92 -10.11
N LEU A 64 -17.74 -1.20 -10.09
CA LEU A 64 -17.75 0.25 -9.84
C LEU A 64 -17.20 0.58 -8.45
N TYR A 65 -17.58 -0.20 -7.43
CA TYR A 65 -17.01 -0.09 -6.09
C TYR A 65 -15.49 -0.33 -6.10
N LEU A 66 -15.03 -1.41 -6.74
CA LEU A 66 -13.60 -1.74 -6.81
C LEU A 66 -12.79 -0.68 -7.56
N ASP A 67 -13.29 -0.21 -8.70
CA ASP A 67 -12.67 0.85 -9.50
C ASP A 67 -12.59 2.16 -8.70
N HIS A 68 -13.62 2.48 -7.91
CA HIS A 68 -13.62 3.64 -7.02
C HIS A 68 -12.57 3.52 -5.92
N LEU A 69 -12.53 2.40 -5.20
CA LEU A 69 -11.54 2.12 -4.17
C LEU A 69 -10.10 2.21 -4.72
N LEU A 70 -9.85 1.59 -5.88
CA LEU A 70 -8.57 1.67 -6.57
C LEU A 70 -8.20 3.11 -6.95
N SER A 71 -9.17 3.94 -7.31
CA SER A 71 -8.93 5.36 -7.59
C SER A 71 -8.55 6.17 -6.35
N CYS A 72 -9.07 5.81 -5.17
CA CYS A 72 -8.63 6.39 -3.90
C CYS A 72 -7.19 5.98 -3.58
N LEU A 73 -6.88 4.68 -3.68
CA LEU A 73 -5.54 4.14 -3.48
C LEU A 73 -4.53 4.76 -4.46
N ASP A 74 -4.91 4.93 -5.73
CA ASP A 74 -4.10 5.60 -6.76
C ASP A 74 -3.71 7.02 -6.34
N ARG A 75 -4.64 7.78 -5.76
CA ARG A 75 -4.41 9.17 -5.32
C ARG A 75 -3.51 9.20 -4.09
N SER A 76 -3.85 8.44 -3.05
CA SER A 76 -3.10 8.40 -1.80
C SER A 76 -1.66 7.95 -2.05
N TRP A 77 -1.44 6.84 -2.77
CA TRP A 77 -0.09 6.38 -3.08
C TRP A 77 0.63 7.22 -4.13
N GLY A 78 -0.08 7.83 -5.08
CA GLY A 78 0.53 8.73 -6.05
C GLY A 78 1.28 9.87 -5.37
N GLU A 79 0.69 10.43 -4.31
CA GLU A 79 1.28 11.50 -3.52
C GLU A 79 2.44 11.04 -2.64
N GLU A 80 2.34 9.88 -1.98
CA GLU A 80 3.47 9.32 -1.24
C GLU A 80 4.68 9.05 -2.15
N PHE A 81 4.44 8.50 -3.35
CA PHE A 81 5.52 8.25 -4.31
C PHE A 81 6.15 9.56 -4.80
N LYS A 82 5.34 10.59 -5.03
CA LYS A 82 5.82 11.93 -5.41
C LYS A 82 6.66 12.54 -4.29
N GLN A 83 6.19 12.51 -3.04
CA GLN A 83 6.95 12.99 -1.87
C GLN A 83 8.26 12.22 -1.69
N ALA A 84 8.25 10.91 -1.94
CA ALA A 84 9.42 10.04 -1.93
C ALA A 84 10.38 10.26 -3.12
N GLY A 85 10.01 11.12 -4.08
CA GLY A 85 10.79 11.36 -5.30
C GLY A 85 10.82 10.16 -6.26
N LEU A 86 9.89 9.21 -6.13
CA LEU A 86 9.81 7.99 -6.94
C LEU A 86 8.78 8.15 -8.06
N LYS A 87 8.98 7.42 -9.17
CA LYS A 87 7.97 7.36 -10.24
C LYS A 87 6.77 6.54 -9.79
N PHE A 88 5.58 7.11 -9.99
CA PHE A 88 4.32 6.41 -9.81
C PHE A 88 3.65 6.09 -11.15
N SER A 89 3.01 4.93 -11.22
CA SER A 89 2.00 4.63 -12.22
C SER A 89 0.89 3.85 -11.54
N LYS A 90 -0.31 3.83 -12.11
CA LYS A 90 -1.42 3.01 -11.61
C LYS A 90 -1.16 1.52 -11.85
N PRO A 91 -1.64 0.61 -10.97
CA PRO A 91 -1.52 -0.83 -11.20
C PRO A 91 -2.38 -1.28 -12.39
N LYS A 92 -1.98 -2.39 -13.01
CA LYS A 92 -2.89 -3.13 -13.90
C LYS A 92 -3.81 -3.96 -13.02
N VAL A 93 -5.12 -3.90 -13.26
CA VAL A 93 -6.12 -4.66 -12.49
C VAL A 93 -6.90 -5.58 -13.42
N ARG A 94 -7.24 -6.78 -12.92
CA ARG A 94 -8.06 -7.78 -13.63
C ARG A 94 -9.08 -8.40 -12.68
N TYR A 95 -10.36 -8.19 -12.99
CA TYR A 95 -11.48 -8.85 -12.31
C TYR A 95 -11.72 -10.24 -12.90
N ILE A 96 -11.85 -11.25 -12.04
CA ILE A 96 -12.08 -12.64 -12.44
C ILE A 96 -13.23 -13.26 -11.64
N THR A 97 -14.01 -14.12 -12.27
CA THR A 97 -15.10 -14.89 -11.63
C THR A 97 -14.80 -16.39 -11.57
N LYS A 98 -13.65 -16.81 -12.13
CA LYS A 98 -13.17 -18.19 -12.14
C LYS A 98 -11.65 -18.20 -12.04
N SER A 99 -11.06 -19.31 -11.60
CA SER A 99 -9.61 -19.48 -11.56
C SER A 99 -9.01 -19.33 -12.98
N VAL A 100 -7.94 -18.55 -13.09
CA VAL A 100 -7.18 -18.30 -14.32
C VAL A 100 -5.69 -18.52 -14.10
N ALA A 101 -4.92 -18.66 -15.18
CA ALA A 101 -3.46 -18.59 -15.11
C ALA A 101 -3.02 -17.12 -14.99
N THR A 102 -2.15 -16.84 -14.02
CA THR A 102 -1.51 -15.53 -13.81
C THR A 102 -0.02 -15.63 -14.13
N GLY A 103 0.70 -14.50 -14.09
CA GLY A 103 2.16 -14.50 -14.17
C GLY A 103 2.85 -15.22 -13.01
N CYS A 104 2.12 -15.51 -11.93
CA CYS A 104 2.62 -16.09 -10.69
C CYS A 104 2.06 -17.51 -10.45
N GLY A 105 1.45 -18.13 -11.46
CA GLY A 105 0.82 -19.45 -11.39
C GLY A 105 -0.70 -19.39 -11.44
N LYS A 106 -1.36 -20.50 -11.10
CA LYS A 106 -2.83 -20.59 -11.12
C LYS A 106 -3.43 -19.81 -9.94
N TYR A 107 -4.42 -18.95 -10.21
CA TYR A 107 -5.08 -18.16 -9.17
C TYR A 107 -5.85 -19.06 -8.19
N PRO A 108 -5.64 -18.93 -6.86
CA PRO A 108 -6.28 -19.75 -5.83
C PRO A 108 -7.71 -19.25 -5.51
N ILE A 109 -8.64 -19.39 -6.46
CA ILE A 109 -9.96 -18.72 -6.44
C ILE A 109 -10.83 -19.02 -5.20
N ASN A 110 -10.61 -20.15 -4.53
CA ASN A 110 -11.39 -20.56 -3.36
C ASN A 110 -10.80 -20.06 -2.03
N TYR A 111 -9.63 -19.43 -2.05
CA TYR A 111 -8.88 -19.06 -0.85
C TYR A 111 -8.46 -17.60 -0.82
N ALA A 112 -8.50 -16.90 -1.96
CA ALA A 112 -8.03 -15.52 -2.06
C ALA A 112 -9.00 -14.62 -2.84
N ALA A 113 -9.44 -13.54 -2.21
CA ALA A 113 -10.24 -12.49 -2.83
C ALA A 113 -9.38 -11.53 -3.70
N GLY A 114 -8.09 -11.41 -3.41
CA GLY A 114 -7.12 -10.62 -4.17
C GLY A 114 -5.78 -11.35 -4.34
N LEU A 115 -4.99 -10.93 -5.33
CA LEU A 115 -3.59 -11.31 -5.51
C LEU A 115 -2.84 -10.29 -6.35
N TYR A 116 -1.74 -9.76 -5.83
CA TYR A 116 -0.76 -9.01 -6.59
C TYR A 116 0.33 -9.92 -7.14
N CYS A 117 0.52 -9.92 -8.46
CA CYS A 117 1.59 -10.67 -9.11
C CYS A 117 2.73 -9.74 -9.55
N PRO A 118 3.92 -9.81 -8.92
CA PRO A 118 5.06 -8.95 -9.30
C PRO A 118 5.65 -9.28 -10.68
N VAL A 119 5.47 -10.51 -11.18
CA VAL A 119 6.02 -10.94 -12.48
C VAL A 119 5.44 -10.14 -13.64
N ASN A 120 4.12 -9.97 -13.67
CA ASN A 120 3.42 -9.21 -14.71
C ASN A 120 2.80 -7.90 -14.18
N LYS A 121 3.09 -7.53 -12.94
CA LYS A 121 2.73 -6.25 -12.33
C LYS A 121 1.21 -6.02 -12.32
N THR A 122 0.45 -7.06 -12.03
CA THR A 122 -1.02 -7.08 -12.13
C THR A 122 -1.65 -7.52 -10.82
N MET A 123 -2.64 -6.75 -10.37
CA MET A 123 -3.58 -7.13 -9.32
C MET A 123 -4.73 -7.92 -9.94
N TRP A 124 -4.98 -9.10 -9.40
CA TRP A 124 -6.08 -9.97 -9.76
C TRP A 124 -7.07 -9.96 -8.61
N VAL A 125 -8.34 -9.70 -8.91
CA VAL A 125 -9.39 -9.61 -7.89
C VAL A 125 -10.49 -10.58 -8.26
N ALA A 126 -10.74 -11.53 -7.36
CA ALA A 126 -11.82 -12.47 -7.49
C ALA A 126 -13.13 -11.82 -7.07
N ILE A 127 -14.16 -12.00 -7.89
CA ILE A 127 -15.54 -11.64 -7.57
C ILE A 127 -16.35 -12.93 -7.56
N SER A 128 -16.52 -13.50 -6.37
CA SER A 128 -17.26 -14.73 -6.12
C SER A 128 -18.72 -14.45 -5.76
N LYS A 129 -19.57 -15.48 -5.85
CA LYS A 129 -20.97 -15.37 -5.40
C LYS A 129 -21.10 -15.02 -3.92
N TRP A 130 -20.18 -15.49 -3.08
CA TRP A 130 -20.17 -15.18 -1.65
C TRP A 130 -19.89 -13.70 -1.39
N GLN A 131 -18.92 -13.13 -2.11
CA GLN A 131 -18.61 -11.69 -2.07
C GLN A 131 -19.76 -10.82 -2.59
N LEU A 132 -20.53 -11.31 -3.56
CA LEU A 132 -21.70 -10.62 -4.08
C LEU A 132 -22.92 -10.71 -3.14
N ALA A 133 -22.94 -11.70 -2.24
CA ALA A 133 -24.04 -11.91 -1.30
C ALA A 133 -23.97 -11.01 -0.06
N ASP A 134 -22.78 -10.55 0.34
CA ASP A 134 -22.59 -9.63 1.47
C ASP A 134 -22.01 -8.28 1.00
N PRO A 135 -22.88 -7.30 0.70
CA PRO A 135 -22.46 -5.98 0.21
C PRO A 135 -21.96 -5.04 1.31
N ALA A 136 -22.12 -5.37 2.60
CA ALA A 136 -21.71 -4.52 3.72
C ALA A 136 -20.30 -4.87 4.26
N GLU A 137 -19.86 -6.10 3.98
CA GLU A 137 -18.58 -6.72 4.27
C GLU A 137 -17.35 -5.79 4.03
N PHE A 138 -16.58 -5.47 5.08
CA PHE A 138 -15.45 -4.54 4.97
C PHE A 138 -14.09 -5.22 4.66
N THR A 139 -13.95 -6.54 4.86
CA THR A 139 -12.70 -7.26 4.58
C THR A 139 -12.28 -7.14 3.12
N LEU A 140 -13.21 -7.05 2.16
CA LEU A 140 -12.80 -6.80 0.77
C LEU A 140 -12.08 -5.46 0.61
N PHE A 141 -12.52 -4.40 1.30
CA PHE A 141 -11.81 -3.12 1.27
C PHE A 141 -10.37 -3.32 1.73
N ASN A 142 -10.18 -4.03 2.86
CA ASN A 142 -8.86 -4.35 3.39
C ASN A 142 -8.03 -5.20 2.42
N VAL A 143 -8.61 -6.25 1.82
CA VAL A 143 -7.90 -7.11 0.86
C VAL A 143 -7.40 -6.30 -0.33
N ILE A 144 -8.22 -5.42 -0.91
CA ILE A 144 -7.79 -4.58 -2.04
C ILE A 144 -6.69 -3.62 -1.62
N ALA A 145 -6.81 -2.99 -0.45
CA ALA A 145 -5.77 -2.13 0.11
C ALA A 145 -4.46 -2.89 0.40
N HIS A 146 -4.56 -4.14 0.87
CA HIS A 146 -3.44 -5.05 1.12
C HIS A 146 -2.68 -5.40 -0.16
N GLU A 147 -3.40 -5.83 -1.19
CA GLU A 147 -2.79 -6.13 -2.49
C GLU A 147 -2.17 -4.88 -3.13
N TYR A 148 -2.77 -3.71 -2.88
CA TYR A 148 -2.17 -2.43 -3.26
C TYR A 148 -0.90 -2.13 -2.45
N GLY A 149 -0.84 -2.54 -1.19
CA GLY A 149 0.38 -2.53 -0.37
C GLY A 149 1.51 -3.32 -1.02
N HIS A 150 1.24 -4.53 -1.53
CA HIS A 150 2.24 -5.28 -2.32
C HIS A 150 2.65 -4.58 -3.61
N TYR A 151 1.70 -3.94 -4.30
CA TYR A 151 2.00 -3.11 -5.46
C TYR A 151 2.97 -1.96 -5.10
N ALA A 152 2.70 -1.24 -4.02
CA ALA A 152 3.55 -0.17 -3.51
C ALA A 152 4.95 -0.69 -3.14
N GLN A 153 5.04 -1.83 -2.43
CA GLN A 153 6.32 -2.48 -2.13
C GLN A 153 7.12 -2.79 -3.39
N ASP A 154 6.47 -3.29 -4.45
CA ASP A 154 7.15 -3.62 -5.70
C ASP A 154 7.65 -2.37 -6.43
N ARG A 155 6.81 -1.34 -6.55
CA ARG A 155 7.19 -0.07 -7.17
C ARG A 155 8.30 0.66 -6.42
N ALA A 156 8.35 0.53 -5.10
CA ALA A 156 9.38 1.12 -4.26
C ALA A 156 10.66 0.26 -4.14
N GLY A 157 10.73 -0.89 -4.82
CA GLY A 157 11.89 -1.78 -4.82
C GLY A 157 12.02 -2.67 -3.58
N ILE A 158 11.08 -2.56 -2.63
CA ILE A 158 11.03 -3.35 -1.39
C ILE A 158 10.79 -4.82 -1.72
N LEU A 159 9.71 -5.14 -2.44
CA LEU A 159 9.33 -6.52 -2.74
C LEU A 159 10.42 -7.25 -3.56
N PRO A 160 10.99 -6.67 -4.64
CA PRO A 160 12.13 -7.27 -5.33
C PRO A 160 13.35 -7.50 -4.43
N ALA A 161 13.64 -6.60 -3.49
CA ALA A 161 14.75 -6.77 -2.55
C ALA A 161 14.47 -7.90 -1.55
N ALA A 162 13.24 -8.00 -1.04
CA ALA A 162 12.80 -9.07 -0.14
C ALA A 162 12.84 -10.43 -0.84
N MET A 163 12.32 -10.54 -2.06
CA MET A 163 12.38 -11.77 -2.86
C MET A 163 13.82 -12.23 -3.13
N ARG A 164 14.74 -11.31 -3.46
CA ARG A 164 16.17 -11.64 -3.63
C ARG A 164 16.79 -12.11 -2.31
N MET A 165 16.43 -11.49 -1.19
CA MET A 165 16.91 -11.88 0.13
C MET A 165 16.38 -13.27 0.51
N GLN A 166 15.09 -13.54 0.27
CA GLN A 166 14.42 -14.81 0.51
C GLN A 166 15.06 -15.94 -0.30
N LYS A 167 15.33 -15.71 -1.60
CA LYS A 167 15.96 -16.71 -2.48
C LYS A 167 17.37 -17.13 -2.02
N LYS A 168 18.09 -16.23 -1.33
CA LYS A 168 19.43 -16.50 -0.78
C LYS A 168 19.39 -17.03 0.66
N ALA A 169 18.23 -16.98 1.32
CA ALA A 169 18.08 -17.36 2.72
C ALA A 169 17.92 -18.89 2.88
N PRO A 170 18.44 -19.47 3.97
CA PRO A 170 18.09 -20.84 4.35
C PRO A 170 16.58 -20.98 4.54
N LYS A 171 16.02 -22.17 4.31
CA LYS A 171 14.57 -22.44 4.42
C LYS A 171 13.95 -21.88 5.71
N ALA A 172 14.62 -22.05 6.85
CA ALA A 172 14.16 -21.56 8.15
C ALA A 172 13.94 -20.04 8.21
N LYS A 173 14.65 -19.26 7.38
CA LYS A 173 14.54 -17.78 7.32
C LYS A 173 13.63 -17.29 6.19
N GLN A 174 13.24 -18.15 5.23
CA GLN A 174 12.40 -17.73 4.11
C GLN A 174 11.01 -17.27 4.56
N TYR A 175 10.41 -17.98 5.51
CA TYR A 175 9.12 -17.57 6.09
C TYR A 175 9.22 -16.30 6.92
N ALA A 176 10.32 -16.08 7.65
CA ALA A 176 10.50 -14.83 8.38
C ALA A 176 10.51 -13.61 7.44
N ILE A 177 11.16 -13.74 6.27
CA ILE A 177 11.17 -12.68 5.26
C ILE A 177 9.79 -12.52 4.62
N GLN A 178 9.08 -13.62 4.35
CA GLN A 178 7.70 -13.56 3.85
C GLN A 178 6.80 -12.79 4.82
N ARG A 179 6.85 -13.10 6.11
CA ARG A 179 6.06 -12.41 7.14
C ARG A 179 6.35 -10.92 7.20
N GLN A 180 7.61 -10.50 7.01
CA GLN A 180 7.92 -9.07 6.94
C GLN A 180 7.25 -8.39 5.75
N VAL A 181 7.17 -9.07 4.60
CA VAL A 181 6.48 -8.58 3.40
C VAL A 181 4.97 -8.47 3.67
N GLU A 182 4.34 -9.54 4.15
CA GLU A 182 2.90 -9.60 4.42
C GLU A 182 2.47 -8.57 5.50
N LEU A 183 3.18 -8.53 6.62
CA LEU A 183 2.86 -7.61 7.72
C LEU A 183 3.04 -6.14 7.32
N GLN A 184 3.93 -5.85 6.38
CA GLN A 184 4.07 -4.50 5.86
C GLN A 184 2.95 -4.14 4.88
N ALA A 185 2.53 -5.08 4.04
CA ALA A 185 1.38 -4.88 3.17
C ALA A 185 0.10 -4.64 4.00
N GLU A 186 -0.06 -5.38 5.10
CA GLU A 186 -1.16 -5.16 6.05
C GLU A 186 -1.07 -3.80 6.75
N CYS A 187 0.12 -3.40 7.21
CA CYS A 187 0.31 -2.08 7.80
C CYS A 187 -0.01 -0.96 6.80
N PHE A 188 0.42 -1.12 5.55
CA PHE A 188 0.11 -0.19 4.46
C PHE A 188 -1.38 -0.12 4.16
N ALA A 189 -2.09 -1.25 4.16
CA ALA A 189 -3.53 -1.31 4.01
C ALA A 189 -4.23 -0.53 5.13
N SER A 190 -3.90 -0.86 6.38
CA SER A 190 -4.51 -0.21 7.55
C SER A 190 -4.15 1.27 7.67
N ALA A 191 -2.96 1.69 7.24
CA ALA A 191 -2.58 3.09 7.16
C ALA A 191 -3.45 3.88 6.17
N PHE A 192 -3.75 3.29 5.00
CA PHE A 192 -4.70 3.89 4.07
C PHE A 192 -6.11 3.91 4.64
N ILE A 193 -6.55 2.82 5.26
CA ILE A 193 -7.89 2.76 5.86
C ILE A 193 -8.03 3.84 6.96
N GLY A 194 -7.07 3.94 7.88
CA GLY A 194 -7.08 4.94 8.94
C GLY A 194 -7.15 6.37 8.39
N SER A 195 -6.40 6.65 7.30
CA SER A 195 -6.37 7.99 6.71
C SER A 195 -7.70 8.38 6.07
N VAL A 196 -8.50 7.42 5.60
CA VAL A 196 -9.80 7.69 4.96
C VAL A 196 -11.03 7.39 5.82
N TRP A 197 -10.83 6.88 7.04
CA TRP A 197 -11.90 6.32 7.86
C TRP A 197 -13.11 7.26 8.05
N HIS A 198 -12.85 8.51 8.37
CA HIS A 198 -13.87 9.54 8.61
C HIS A 198 -14.79 9.79 7.40
N SER A 199 -14.39 9.37 6.20
CA SER A 199 -15.15 9.53 4.96
C SER A 199 -15.87 8.27 4.50
N LEU A 200 -15.59 7.11 5.11
CA LEU A 200 -16.20 5.83 4.72
C LEU A 200 -17.65 5.71 5.18
N GLY A 201 -18.08 6.49 6.18
CA GLY A 201 -19.42 6.35 6.78
C GLY A 201 -19.57 5.08 7.63
N ARG A 202 -18.45 4.60 8.18
CA ARG A 202 -18.35 3.41 9.04
C ARG A 202 -18.17 3.80 10.51
N GLU A 203 -18.59 2.89 11.39
CA GLU A 203 -18.47 3.04 12.83
C GLU A 203 -17.15 2.46 13.31
N GLU A 204 -16.53 3.02 14.35
CA GLU A 204 -15.19 2.58 14.81
C GLU A 204 -15.08 1.07 15.08
N PHE A 205 -16.18 0.43 15.50
CA PHE A 205 -16.20 -1.02 15.73
C PHE A 205 -16.01 -1.84 14.44
N ASP A 206 -16.35 -1.32 13.25
CA ASP A 206 -16.17 -2.03 11.98
C ASP A 206 -14.70 -2.40 11.73
N PHE A 207 -13.76 -1.54 12.18
CA PHE A 207 -12.34 -1.87 12.09
C PHE A 207 -11.90 -2.88 13.15
N GLN A 208 -12.51 -2.85 14.34
CA GLN A 208 -12.26 -3.88 15.35
C GLN A 208 -12.76 -5.25 14.87
N ASP A 209 -13.94 -5.30 14.26
CA ASP A 209 -14.49 -6.53 13.66
C ASP A 209 -13.57 -7.05 12.55
N LEU A 210 -13.06 -6.18 11.68
CA LEU A 210 -12.04 -6.55 10.68
C LEU A 210 -10.79 -7.17 11.33
N MET A 211 -10.27 -6.53 12.38
CA MET A 211 -9.12 -7.06 13.13
C MET A 211 -9.43 -8.42 13.78
N ASP A 212 -10.65 -8.61 14.28
CA ASP A 212 -11.07 -9.83 14.95
C ASP A 212 -11.30 -11.00 13.99
N LEU A 213 -11.77 -10.72 12.78
CA LEU A 213 -11.88 -11.69 11.68
C LEU A 213 -10.53 -12.07 11.06
N THR A 214 -9.46 -11.34 11.37
CA THR A 214 -8.12 -11.59 10.81
C THR A 214 -7.39 -12.69 11.58
N TYR A 215 -6.94 -13.71 10.85
CA TYR A 215 -6.18 -14.86 11.39
C TYR A 215 -4.84 -15.02 10.69
N GLY A 216 -3.83 -15.36 11.48
CA GLY A 216 -2.47 -15.57 10.98
C GLY A 216 -2.17 -17.00 10.57
N ASP A 217 -1.14 -17.16 9.76
CA ASP A 217 -0.63 -18.45 9.31
C ASP A 217 0.91 -18.43 9.15
N VAL A 218 1.46 -19.49 8.56
CA VAL A 218 2.91 -19.63 8.39
C VAL A 218 3.55 -18.53 7.53
N LEU A 219 2.80 -17.98 6.56
CA LEU A 219 3.24 -16.98 5.59
C LEU A 219 2.97 -15.54 6.08
N HIS A 220 1.80 -15.29 6.67
CA HIS A 220 1.37 -13.96 7.10
C HIS A 220 1.83 -13.61 8.53
N GLY A 221 2.22 -14.61 9.31
CA GLY A 221 2.70 -14.44 10.68
C GLY A 221 1.58 -14.70 11.69
N LYS A 222 1.87 -14.54 12.98
CA LYS A 222 0.89 -14.79 14.05
C LYS A 222 -0.21 -13.74 14.03
N THR A 223 -1.45 -14.13 14.35
CA THR A 223 -2.61 -13.21 14.47
C THR A 223 -2.28 -11.94 15.28
N LYS A 224 -1.61 -12.08 16.43
CA LYS A 224 -1.21 -10.94 17.27
C LYS A 224 -0.28 -9.94 16.57
N ASN A 225 0.55 -10.40 15.64
CA ASN A 225 1.48 -9.56 14.90
C ASN A 225 0.76 -8.86 13.74
N ILE A 226 -0.13 -9.56 13.05
CA ILE A 226 -1.00 -8.96 12.02
C ILE A 226 -1.81 -7.82 12.65
N ARG A 227 -2.55 -8.10 13.73
CA ARG A 227 -3.32 -7.08 14.47
C ARG A 227 -2.47 -5.92 15.00
N TYR A 228 -1.23 -6.20 15.43
CA TYR A 228 -0.30 -5.14 15.83
C TYR A 228 0.03 -4.20 14.67
N TRP A 229 0.31 -4.75 13.48
CA TRP A 229 0.65 -3.96 12.29
C TRP A 229 -0.58 -3.27 11.67
N MET A 230 -1.75 -3.89 11.76
CA MET A 230 -3.03 -3.24 11.40
C MET A 230 -3.24 -2.00 12.26
N LYS A 231 -3.26 -2.15 13.59
CA LYS A 231 -3.46 -1.02 14.50
C LYS A 231 -2.38 0.04 14.34
N ARG A 232 -1.11 -0.36 14.18
CA ARG A 232 -0.01 0.58 13.97
C ARG A 232 -0.17 1.38 12.68
N GLY A 233 -0.58 0.74 11.58
CA GLY A 233 -0.87 1.40 10.32
C GLY A 233 -2.00 2.39 10.48
N TRP A 234 -3.14 1.92 10.99
CA TRP A 234 -4.33 2.73 11.27
C TRP A 234 -4.03 3.99 12.08
N ASP A 235 -3.36 3.85 13.23
CA ASP A 235 -3.05 5.00 14.09
C ASP A 235 -2.03 5.96 13.43
N GLY A 236 -1.24 5.47 12.46
CA GLY A 236 -0.14 6.20 11.86
C GLY A 236 -0.44 6.88 10.53
N ASN A 237 -1.56 6.56 9.87
CA ASN A 237 -2.08 7.17 8.64
C ASN A 237 -1.09 7.30 7.46
N GLY A 238 -0.01 6.53 7.43
CA GLY A 238 0.97 6.62 6.35
C GLY A 238 2.09 5.58 6.42
N PRO A 239 2.92 5.49 5.37
CA PRO A 239 3.96 4.45 5.26
C PRO A 239 5.11 4.60 6.27
N LYS A 240 5.29 5.78 6.87
CA LYS A 240 6.35 6.08 7.87
C LYS A 240 6.40 5.10 9.04
N VAL A 241 5.25 4.55 9.44
CA VAL A 241 5.15 3.63 10.59
C VAL A 241 5.34 2.16 10.22
N CYS A 242 5.43 1.80 8.94
CA CYS A 242 5.26 0.42 8.44
C CYS A 242 6.57 -0.32 8.10
N ASN A 243 7.72 0.09 8.63
CA ASN A 243 8.99 -0.59 8.36
C ASN A 243 9.15 -1.89 9.19
N THR A 244 8.70 -3.01 8.63
CA THR A 244 8.81 -4.35 9.24
C THR A 244 10.22 -4.94 9.16
N PHE A 245 11.07 -4.48 8.23
CA PHE A 245 12.43 -5.00 8.04
C PHE A 245 13.42 -4.50 9.09
N THR A 246 13.09 -3.44 9.82
CA THR A 246 13.84 -2.95 10.97
C THR A 246 13.17 -3.28 12.31
N ALA A 247 12.01 -3.94 12.29
CA ALA A 247 11.26 -4.25 13.50
C ALA A 247 11.89 -5.42 14.28
N PRO A 248 11.71 -5.46 15.62
CA PRO A 248 12.13 -6.61 16.42
C PRO A 248 11.45 -7.90 15.97
N ALA A 249 12.16 -9.04 16.02
CA ALA A 249 11.64 -10.34 15.59
C ALA A 249 10.29 -10.71 16.26
N ALA A 250 10.09 -10.30 17.51
CA ALA A 250 8.84 -10.52 18.24
C ALA A 250 7.61 -9.88 17.55
N ARG A 251 7.81 -8.81 16.77
CA ARG A 251 6.76 -8.09 16.02
C ARG A 251 6.56 -8.59 14.59
N VAL A 252 7.42 -9.49 14.09
CA VAL A 252 7.37 -9.99 12.71
C VAL A 252 7.42 -11.52 12.62
N SER A 253 6.94 -12.19 13.67
CA SER A 253 7.00 -13.65 13.83
C SER A 253 5.73 -14.40 13.47
#